data_AF-A0A392PNA7-F1
#
_entry.id   AF-A0A392PNA7-F1
#
_cell.length_a   1.000
_cell.length_b   1.000
_cell.length_c   1.000
_cell.angle_alpha   90.00
_cell.angle_beta   90.00
_cell.angle_gamma   90.00
#
_symmetry.space_group_name_H-M   'P 1'
#
loop_
_entity.id
_entity.type
_entity.pdbx_description
1 polymer ?
#
loop_
_entity_poly.entity_id
_entity_poly.type
_entity_poly.pdbx_seq_one_letter_code
_entity_poly.pdbx_strand_id
1 'polypeptide(L)'
;MFGIDNLCWMSANATVEASRLVEFLILQTGMTAFGKAYYRNETDLVPNLAVKLEALRDEYMRYGTEKCSSVLREYHSAVETITDILLEKGKIKAEEIWDIYKSAPRVAQ
;
A
#
# COMPACT_ATOMS: atom_id res chain seq x y z
N MET A 1 5.42 8.48 -10.39
CA MET A 1 6.46 9.51 -10.62
C MET A 1 7.54 8.97 -11.55
N PHE A 2 8.30 7.95 -11.17
CA PHE A 2 9.49 7.52 -11.96
C PHE A 2 9.27 6.33 -12.93
N GLY A 3 8.06 5.76 -13.00
CA GLY A 3 7.80 4.56 -13.81
C GLY A 3 8.22 3.26 -13.14
N ILE A 4 7.80 2.13 -13.72
CA ILE A 4 8.00 0.79 -13.11
C ILE A 4 9.47 0.36 -13.11
N ASP A 5 10.25 0.83 -14.10
CA ASP A 5 11.67 0.50 -14.23
C ASP A 5 12.53 1.16 -13.13
N ASN A 6 11.97 2.11 -12.39
CA ASN A 6 12.63 2.83 -11.31
C ASN A 6 12.12 2.42 -9.92
N LEU A 7 11.57 1.20 -9.79
CA LEU A 7 11.25 0.62 -8.48
C LEU A 7 12.53 0.41 -7.66
N CYS A 8 12.59 1.01 -6.48
CA CYS A 8 13.76 0.91 -5.62
C CYS A 8 13.67 -0.27 -4.65
N TRP A 9 14.83 -0.85 -4.32
CA TRP A 9 14.97 -1.94 -3.35
C TRP A 9 14.45 -1.58 -1.95
N MET A 10 14.44 -0.29 -1.60
CA MET A 10 13.93 0.21 -0.32
C MET A 10 12.43 -0.11 -0.12
N SER A 11 11.68 -0.32 -1.21
CA SER A 11 10.27 -0.72 -1.13
C SER A 11 10.09 -2.16 -0.64
N ALA A 12 11.11 -3.03 -0.73
CA ALA A 12 11.01 -4.44 -0.40
C ALA A 12 10.54 -4.68 1.05
N ASN A 13 11.07 -3.94 2.03
CA ASN A 13 10.65 -4.06 3.42
C ASN A 13 9.18 -3.69 3.61
N ALA A 14 8.72 -2.60 2.98
CA ALA A 14 7.33 -2.17 3.06
C ALA A 14 6.38 -3.18 2.40
N THR A 15 6.77 -3.76 1.26
CA THR A 15 5.99 -4.80 0.57
C THR A 15 5.91 -6.09 1.39
N VAL A 16 6.99 -6.49 2.05
CA VAL A 16 6.99 -7.66 2.95
C VAL A 16 6.07 -7.44 4.14
N GLU A 17 6.14 -6.27 4.80
CA GLU A 17 5.25 -5.96 5.92
C GLU A 17 3.79 -5.86 5.48
N ALA A 18 3.50 -5.25 4.33
CA ALA A 18 2.15 -5.22 3.77
C ALA A 18 1.63 -6.64 3.50
N SER A 19 2.46 -7.52 2.95
CA SER A 19 2.11 -8.92 2.70
C SER A 19 1.78 -9.67 4.00
N ARG A 20 2.57 -9.46 5.07
CA ARG A 20 2.31 -10.01 6.41
C ARG A 20 0.99 -9.52 7.00
N LEU A 21 0.68 -8.23 6.86
CA LEU A 21 -0.57 -7.65 7.34
C LEU A 21 -1.78 -8.18 6.57
N VAL A 22 -1.64 -8.41 5.25
CA VAL A 22 -2.67 -9.04 4.43
C VAL A 22 -2.92 -10.48 4.87
N GLU A 23 -1.86 -11.25 5.14
CA GLU A 23 -2.01 -12.61 5.66
C GLU A 23 -2.70 -12.64 7.02
N PHE A 24 -2.32 -11.74 7.94
CA PHE A 24 -3.02 -11.55 9.21
C PHE A 24 -4.50 -11.24 9.01
N LEU A 25 -4.82 -10.29 8.10
CA LEU A 25 -6.19 -9.93 7.77
C LEU A 25 -6.98 -11.15 7.28
N ILE A 26 -6.40 -11.95 6.37
CA ILE A 26 -7.05 -13.12 5.78
C ILE A 26 -7.26 -14.24 6.82
N LEU A 27 -6.23 -14.58 7.58
CA LEU A 27 -6.22 -15.78 8.44
C LEU A 27 -6.85 -15.55 9.81
N GLN A 28 -6.73 -14.34 10.37
CA GLN A 28 -7.00 -14.12 11.79
C GLN A 28 -8.23 -13.26 12.09
N THR A 29 -8.77 -12.54 11.10
CA THR A 29 -9.88 -11.60 11.36
C THR A 29 -11.26 -12.12 10.94
N GLY A 30 -11.31 -13.06 10.00
CA GLY A 30 -12.56 -13.54 9.42
C GLY A 30 -13.31 -12.50 8.55
N MET A 31 -12.65 -11.40 8.18
CA MET A 31 -13.24 -10.26 7.44
C MET A 31 -12.99 -10.31 5.92
N THR A 32 -12.59 -11.46 5.38
CA THR A 32 -12.26 -11.61 3.96
C THR A 32 -13.11 -12.69 3.30
N ALA A 33 -13.05 -12.78 1.97
CA ALA A 33 -13.69 -13.85 1.21
C ALA A 33 -13.09 -15.24 1.51
N PHE A 34 -12.03 -15.33 2.31
CA PHE A 34 -11.45 -16.60 2.75
C PHE A 34 -12.42 -17.38 3.63
N GLY A 35 -13.16 -16.69 4.50
CA GLY A 35 -14.14 -17.26 5.43
C GLY A 35 -14.02 -16.64 6.82
N LYS A 36 -14.82 -17.14 7.78
CA LYS A 36 -14.82 -16.68 9.18
C LYS A 36 -13.91 -17.50 10.10
N ALA A 37 -13.28 -18.55 9.57
CA ALA A 37 -12.41 -19.41 10.35
C ALA A 37 -11.13 -18.67 10.75
N TYR A 38 -10.65 -18.96 11.95
CA TYR A 38 -9.39 -18.44 12.47
C TYR A 38 -8.27 -19.47 12.22
N TYR A 39 -7.17 -19.03 11.65
CA TYR A 39 -5.94 -19.80 11.48
C TYR A 39 -4.78 -19.00 12.05
N ARG A 40 -3.91 -19.63 12.85
CA ARG A 40 -2.76 -18.94 13.44
C ARG A 40 -1.74 -18.60 12.37
N ASN A 41 -1.53 -19.51 11.42
CA ASN A 41 -0.61 -19.38 10.29
C ASN A 41 -1.02 -20.34 9.16
N GLU A 42 -0.25 -20.32 8.06
CA GLU A 42 -0.47 -21.18 6.90
C GLU A 42 -0.42 -22.69 7.21
N THR A 43 0.35 -23.11 8.22
CA THR A 43 0.47 -24.54 8.58
C THR A 43 -0.81 -25.14 9.17
N ASP A 44 -1.73 -24.29 9.64
CA ASP A 44 -3.05 -24.71 10.11
C ASP A 44 -4.03 -24.97 8.95
N LEU A 45 -3.66 -24.66 7.71
CA LEU A 45 -4.52 -24.79 6.54
C LEU A 45 -4.51 -26.22 5.99
N VAL A 46 -5.69 -26.68 5.59
CA VAL A 46 -5.80 -27.83 4.69
C VAL A 46 -5.20 -27.46 3.31
N PRO A 47 -4.49 -28.38 2.62
CA PRO A 47 -3.71 -28.05 1.43
C PRO A 47 -4.50 -27.36 0.30
N ASN A 48 -5.78 -27.68 0.15
CA ASN A 48 -6.67 -27.07 -0.85
C ASN A 48 -7.00 -25.59 -0.58
N LEU A 49 -6.79 -25.10 0.64
CA LEU A 49 -6.99 -23.69 0.99
C LEU A 49 -5.76 -22.82 0.75
N ALA A 50 -4.56 -23.41 0.63
CA ALA A 50 -3.32 -22.66 0.37
C ALA A 50 -3.42 -21.83 -0.93
N VAL A 51 -3.92 -22.45 -2.00
CA VAL A 51 -4.13 -21.76 -3.30
C VAL A 51 -5.09 -20.57 -3.17
N LYS A 52 -6.13 -20.70 -2.33
CA LYS A 52 -7.08 -19.61 -2.08
C LYS A 52 -6.44 -18.49 -1.25
N LEU A 53 -5.58 -18.83 -0.29
CA LEU A 53 -4.83 -17.85 0.51
C LEU A 53 -3.92 -17.02 -0.40
N GLU A 54 -3.13 -17.69 -1.24
CA GLU A 54 -2.22 -17.03 -2.19
C GLU A 54 -2.98 -16.09 -3.13
N ALA A 55 -4.06 -16.57 -3.76
CA ALA A 55 -4.86 -15.76 -4.68
C ALA A 55 -5.45 -14.50 -4.02
N LEU A 56 -5.93 -14.62 -2.76
CA LEU A 56 -6.42 -13.46 -2.04
C LEU A 56 -5.29 -12.51 -1.66
N ARG A 57 -4.16 -13.03 -1.19
CA ARG A 57 -3.00 -12.21 -0.82
C ARG A 57 -2.56 -11.36 -2.02
N ASP A 58 -2.46 -11.97 -3.19
CA ASP A 58 -2.07 -11.27 -4.42
C ASP A 58 -3.09 -10.20 -4.80
N GLU A 59 -4.39 -10.49 -4.69
CA GLU A 59 -5.45 -9.52 -5.00
C GLU A 59 -5.46 -8.32 -4.02
N TYR A 60 -5.31 -8.55 -2.72
CA TYR A 60 -5.23 -7.47 -1.73
C TYR A 60 -3.97 -6.62 -1.93
N MET A 61 -2.82 -7.24 -2.21
CA MET A 61 -1.57 -6.53 -2.52
C MET A 61 -1.70 -5.70 -3.80
N ARG A 62 -2.30 -6.27 -4.86
CA ARG A 62 -2.58 -5.59 -6.12
C ARG A 62 -3.49 -4.39 -5.90
N TYR A 63 -4.62 -4.59 -5.23
CA TYR A 63 -5.59 -3.52 -4.93
C TYR A 63 -4.96 -2.40 -4.09
N GLY A 64 -4.22 -2.73 -3.03
CA GLY A 64 -3.54 -1.75 -2.19
C GLY A 64 -2.54 -0.91 -2.99
N THR A 65 -1.71 -1.57 -3.81
CA THR A 65 -0.73 -0.91 -4.68
C THR A 65 -1.40 0.00 -5.71
N GLU A 66 -2.49 -0.47 -6.33
CA GLU A 66 -3.26 0.28 -7.30
C GLU A 66 -3.91 1.52 -6.66
N LYS A 67 -4.48 1.39 -5.46
CA LYS A 67 -5.05 2.52 -4.71
C LYS A 67 -4.00 3.54 -4.30
N CYS A 68 -2.85 3.10 -3.77
CA CYS A 68 -1.75 4.02 -3.47
C CYS A 68 -1.27 4.75 -4.74
N SER A 69 -1.14 4.05 -5.86
CA SER A 69 -0.72 4.63 -7.14
C SER A 69 -1.75 5.65 -7.67
N SER A 70 -3.03 5.34 -7.53
CA SER A 70 -4.16 6.21 -7.89
C SER A 70 -4.12 7.51 -7.07
N VAL A 71 -3.99 7.43 -5.74
CA VAL A 71 -3.85 8.61 -4.86
C VAL A 71 -2.63 9.45 -5.24
N LEU A 72 -1.47 8.81 -5.46
CA LEU A 72 -0.25 9.54 -5.84
C LEU A 72 -0.38 10.26 -7.20
N ARG A 73 -1.19 9.73 -8.13
CA ARG A 73 -1.49 10.40 -9.41
C ARG A 73 -2.43 11.58 -9.23
N GLU A 74 -3.49 11.43 -8.45
CA GLU A 74 -4.44 12.51 -8.17
C GLU A 74 -3.75 13.72 -7.53
N TYR A 75 -2.82 13.46 -6.62
CA TYR A 75 -2.09 14.47 -5.84
C TYR A 75 -0.67 14.72 -6.35
N HIS A 76 -0.38 14.43 -7.62
CA HIS A 76 0.96 14.53 -8.19
C HIS A 76 1.64 15.88 -7.90
N SER A 77 0.94 16.98 -8.14
CA SER A 77 1.46 18.34 -7.92
C SER A 77 1.80 18.61 -6.45
N ALA A 78 1.00 18.10 -5.51
CA ALA A 78 1.29 18.21 -4.08
C ALA A 78 2.57 17.43 -3.71
N VAL A 79 2.71 16.21 -4.22
CA VAL A 79 3.86 15.34 -3.96
C VAL A 79 5.15 15.94 -4.52
N GLU A 80 5.12 16.53 -5.72
CA GLU A 80 6.25 17.27 -6.29
C GLU A 80 6.66 18.43 -5.38
N THR A 81 5.71 19.27 -4.97
CA THR A 81 5.96 20.41 -4.10
C THR A 81 6.58 20.00 -2.76
N ILE A 82 6.07 18.93 -2.15
CA ILE A 82 6.63 18.37 -0.90
C ILE A 82 8.05 17.86 -1.13
N THR A 83 8.30 17.21 -2.28
CA THR A 83 9.61 16.68 -2.65
C THR A 83 10.62 17.81 -2.81
N ASP A 84 10.27 18.89 -3.49
CA ASP A 84 11.15 20.05 -3.68
C ASP A 84 11.54 20.69 -2.34
N ILE A 85 10.57 20.88 -1.44
CA ILE A 85 10.83 21.42 -0.09
C ILE A 85 11.74 20.48 0.71
N LEU A 86 11.52 19.17 0.62
CA LEU A 86 12.36 18.17 1.29
C LEU A 86 13.78 18.14 0.73
N LEU A 87 13.96 18.29 -0.58
CA LEU A 87 15.28 18.37 -1.21
C LEU A 87 16.04 19.63 -0.78
N GLU A 88 15.36 20.76 -0.67
CA GLU A 88 15.98 22.04 -0.27
C GLU A 88 16.28 22.10 1.24
N LYS A 89 15.31 21.73 2.08
CA LYS A 89 15.36 21.95 3.53
C LYS A 89 15.69 20.70 4.34
N GLY A 90 15.61 19.52 3.74
CA GLY A 90 15.81 18.23 4.41
C GLY A 90 14.71 17.81 5.39
N LYS A 91 13.72 18.68 5.64
CA LYS A 91 12.62 18.44 6.58
C LYS A 91 11.39 19.28 6.23
N ILE A 92 10.22 18.78 6.60
CA ILE A 92 8.93 19.45 6.46
C ILE A 92 8.02 18.99 7.62
N LYS A 93 7.14 19.87 8.11
CA LYS A 93 6.16 19.51 9.15
C LYS A 93 4.90 18.89 8.54
N ALA A 94 4.20 18.10 9.35
CA ALA A 94 2.92 17.49 8.94
C ALA A 94 1.84 18.52 8.60
N GLU A 95 1.79 19.64 9.33
CA GLU A 95 0.85 20.74 9.07
C GLU A 95 1.10 21.37 7.69
N GLU A 96 2.38 21.63 7.36
CA GLU A 96 2.78 22.16 6.06
C GLU A 96 2.44 21.19 4.92
N ILE A 97 2.67 19.88 5.12
CA ILE A 97 2.24 18.84 4.16
C ILE A 97 0.73 18.95 3.91
N TRP A 98 -0.07 19.04 4.97
CA TRP A 98 -1.52 19.09 4.87
C TRP A 98 -2.04 20.32 4.12
N ASP A 99 -1.43 21.48 4.35
CA ASP A 99 -1.76 22.72 3.65
C ASP A 99 -1.43 22.65 2.16
N ILE A 100 -0.33 21.98 1.79
CA ILE A 100 0.01 21.70 0.39
C ILE A 100 -1.04 20.80 -0.25
N TYR A 101 -1.45 19.70 0.41
CA TYR A 101 -2.48 18.80 -0.11
C TYR A 101 -3.85 19.48 -0.31
N LYS A 102 -4.18 20.48 0.52
CA LYS A 102 -5.43 21.24 0.40
C LYS A 102 -5.41 22.26 -0.73
N SER A 103 -4.26 22.89 -0.97
CA SER A 103 -4.11 23.98 -1.92
C SER A 103 -3.70 23.53 -3.32
N ALA A 104 -3.08 22.36 -3.46
CA ALA A 104 -2.61 21.84 -4.73
C ALA A 104 -3.77 21.51 -5.69
N PRO A 105 -3.60 21.78 -7.01
CA PRO A 105 -4.56 21.37 -8.01
C PRO A 105 -4.64 19.84 -8.06
N ARG A 106 -5.87 19.32 -8.17
CA ARG A 106 -6.13 17.87 -8.25
C ARG A 106 -6.52 17.50 -9.66
N VAL A 107 -6.01 16.37 -10.14
CA VAL A 107 -6.50 15.76 -11.37
C VAL A 107 -7.62 14.81 -10.97
N ALA A 108 -8.87 15.17 -11.30
CA ALA A 108 -10.00 14.29 -11.08
C ALA A 108 -9.78 12.96 -11.83
N GLN A 109 -10.01 11.84 -11.15
CA GLN A 109 -9.91 10.48 -11.70
C GLN A 109 -11.11 10.12 -12.57
#